data_AF-A0AAD7KXQ4-F1
#
_entry.id   AF-A0AAD7KXQ4-F1
#
_cell.length_a   1.000
_cell.length_b   1.000
_cell.length_c   1.000
_cell.angle_alpha   90.00
_cell.angle_beta   90.00
_cell.angle_gamma   90.00
#
_symmetry.space_group_name_H-M   'P 1'
#
loop_
_entity.id
_entity.type
_entity.pdbx_description
1 polymer ?
#
loop_
_entity_poly.entity_id
_entity_poly.type
_entity_poly.pdbx_seq_one_letter_code
_entity_poly.pdbx_strand_id
1 'polypeptide(L)'
;MDGTTNEHPRAKADGFPTILLFPAGNKSFDPITVDTDRTVVAFYKFLKKHASIPFKLEKPTTKDESSNASKESQESKTSDVKDEL
;
A
#
# COMPACT_ATOMS: atom_id res chain seq x y z
N MET A 1 4.44 9.31 6.18
CA MET A 1 5.68 10.06 6.39
C MET A 1 5.33 11.29 7.20
N ASP A 2 6.04 11.55 8.30
CA ASP A 2 5.91 12.81 9.02
C ASP A 2 6.65 13.90 8.23
N GLY A 3 5.89 14.83 7.64
CA GLY A 3 6.45 15.92 6.83
C GLY A 3 7.02 17.08 7.64
N THR A 4 6.91 17.06 8.97
CA THR A 4 7.47 18.12 9.84
C THR A 4 8.93 17.85 10.22
N THR A 5 9.30 16.58 10.30
CA THR A 5 10.64 16.13 10.72
C THR A 5 11.45 15.52 9.58
N ASN A 6 10.83 15.25 8.44
CA ASN A 6 11.47 14.60 7.31
C ASN A 6 11.17 15.31 5.99
N GLU A 7 12.21 15.55 5.19
CA GLU A 7 12.08 16.14 3.86
C GLU A 7 11.98 15.04 2.80
N HIS A 8 11.21 15.29 1.74
CA HIS A 8 11.16 14.41 0.59
C HIS A 8 11.13 15.22 -0.72
N PRO A 9 12.05 14.96 -1.66
CA PRO A 9 12.27 15.83 -2.83
C PRO A 9 11.05 15.98 -3.73
N ARG A 10 10.13 15.00 -3.67
CA ARG A 10 8.91 14.94 -4.49
C ARG A 10 7.62 15.06 -3.68
N ALA A 11 7.71 15.28 -2.37
CA ALA A 11 6.53 15.52 -1.54
C ALA A 11 6.59 16.94 -1.00
N LYS A 12 6.32 17.91 -1.89
CA LYS A 12 6.12 19.30 -1.47
C LYS A 12 4.80 19.36 -0.71
N ALA A 13 4.89 19.61 0.59
CA ALA A 13 3.71 19.81 1.43
C ALA A 13 3.34 21.30 1.38
N ASP A 14 2.34 21.65 0.57
CA ASP A 14 1.79 23.02 0.54
C ASP A 14 0.88 23.29 1.76
N GLY A 15 0.60 22.26 2.56
CA GLY A 15 -0.17 22.29 3.80
C GLY A 15 -0.30 20.91 4.44
N PHE A 16 -0.95 20.81 5.59
CA PHE A 16 -1.20 19.54 6.26
C PHE A 16 -2.70 19.29 6.46
N PRO A 17 -3.19 18.06 6.23
CA PRO A 17 -2.49 16.90 5.66
C PRO A 17 -2.35 16.98 4.13
N THR A 18 -1.20 16.60 3.58
CA THR A 18 -1.00 16.41 2.14
C THR A 18 -0.97 14.90 1.83
N ILE A 19 -1.80 14.44 0.89
CA ILE A 19 -1.87 13.04 0.49
C ILE A 19 -1.51 12.93 -1.00
N LEU A 20 -0.51 12.11 -1.29
CA LEU A 20 0.06 11.92 -2.63
C LEU A 20 0.08 10.43 -2.97
N LEU A 21 -0.31 10.09 -4.21
CA LEU A 21 -0.19 8.74 -4.75
C LEU A 21 0.99 8.67 -5.73
N PHE A 22 1.86 7.66 -5.52
CA PHE A 22 2.99 7.34 -6.40
C PHE A 22 2.71 5.99 -7.09
N PRO A 23 2.24 5.99 -8.35
CA PRO A 23 1.91 4.75 -9.06
C PRO A 23 3.13 3.89 -9.35
N ALA A 24 2.97 2.57 -9.28
CA ALA A 24 4.04 1.63 -9.63
C ALA A 24 4.42 1.75 -11.11
N GLY A 25 5.71 1.56 -11.41
CA GLY A 25 6.25 1.64 -12.77
C GLY A 25 6.47 3.06 -13.29
N ASN A 26 5.89 4.09 -12.66
CA ASN A 26 6.05 5.48 -13.06
C ASN A 26 6.75 6.32 -12.00
N LYS A 27 8.03 5.98 -11.73
CA LYS A 27 8.85 6.65 -10.73
C LYS A 27 9.34 8.03 -11.16
N SER A 28 9.12 8.46 -12.41
CA SER A 28 9.67 9.72 -12.93
C SER A 28 8.64 10.87 -13.01
N PHE A 29 7.35 10.57 -12.90
CA PHE A 29 6.28 11.58 -12.99
C PHE A 29 6.00 12.26 -11.66
N ASP A 30 5.44 13.48 -11.69
CA ASP A 30 4.94 14.10 -10.47
C ASP A 30 3.85 13.23 -9.80
N PRO A 31 3.86 13.12 -8.46
CA PRO A 31 2.84 12.36 -7.75
C PRO A 31 1.44 12.90 -8.02
N ILE A 32 0.45 12.02 -7.95
CA ILE A 32 -0.94 12.39 -8.10
C ILE A 32 -1.44 12.91 -6.75
N THR A 33 -1.84 14.17 -6.69
CA THR A 33 -2.49 14.75 -5.50
C THR A 33 -3.85 14.10 -5.27
N VAL A 34 -4.08 13.65 -4.05
CA VAL A 34 -5.35 13.01 -3.66
C VAL A 34 -6.31 14.07 -3.13
N ASP A 35 -7.12 14.62 -4.02
CA ASP A 35 -8.18 15.59 -3.70
C ASP A 35 -9.55 14.89 -3.65
N THR A 36 -9.72 14.03 -2.65
CA THR A 36 -10.99 13.33 -2.39
C THR A 36 -11.35 13.42 -0.91
N ASP A 37 -12.62 13.16 -0.60
CA ASP A 37 -13.06 13.05 0.79
C ASP A 37 -12.16 12.09 1.58
N ARG A 38 -11.89 12.44 2.83
CA ARG A 38 -11.03 11.68 3.75
C ARG A 38 -11.76 10.47 4.35
N THR A 39 -12.40 9.68 3.49
CA THR A 39 -13.17 8.49 3.85
C THR A 39 -12.59 7.25 3.18
N VAL A 40 -12.73 6.09 3.84
CA VAL A 40 -12.24 4.80 3.31
C VAL A 40 -12.84 4.50 1.94
N VAL A 41 -14.12 4.83 1.74
CA VAL A 41 -14.83 4.59 0.48
C VAL A 41 -14.29 5.48 -0.64
N ALA A 42 -14.01 6.75 -0.36
CA ALA A 42 -13.43 7.67 -1.33
C ALA A 42 -12.01 7.25 -1.72
N PHE A 43 -11.18 6.90 -0.74
CA PHE A 43 -9.83 6.37 -1.02
C PHE A 43 -9.86 5.07 -1.81
N TYR A 44 -10.80 4.15 -1.51
CA TYR A 44 -10.96 2.94 -2.29
C TYR A 44 -11.28 3.24 -3.77
N LYS A 45 -12.23 4.16 -4.02
CA LYS A 45 -12.59 4.58 -5.37
C LYS A 45 -11.43 5.28 -6.08
N PHE A 46 -10.68 6.11 -5.36
CA PHE A 46 -9.51 6.82 -5.89
C PHE A 46 -8.41 5.83 -6.30
N LEU A 47 -8.02 4.94 -5.40
CA LEU A 47 -7.01 3.92 -5.66
C LEU A 47 -7.44 3.00 -6.82
N LYS A 48 -8.71 2.61 -6.89
CA LYS A 48 -9.21 1.77 -7.99
C LYS A 48 -9.06 2.45 -9.38
N LYS A 49 -9.06 3.78 -9.45
CA LYS A 49 -8.89 4.54 -10.69
C LYS A 49 -7.42 4.79 -11.05
N HIS A 50 -6.57 5.03 -10.06
CA HIS A 50 -5.20 5.53 -10.28
C HIS A 50 -4.10 4.51 -9.95
N ALA A 51 -4.42 3.38 -9.31
CA ALA A 51 -3.43 2.34 -9.03
C ALA A 51 -3.06 1.60 -10.31
N SER A 52 -1.76 1.52 -10.59
CA SER A 52 -1.23 0.72 -11.71
C SER A 52 -1.45 -0.78 -11.53
N ILE A 53 -1.59 -1.24 -10.28
CA ILE A 53 -1.74 -2.66 -9.94
C ILE A 53 -3.16 -2.87 -9.39
N PRO A 54 -3.98 -3.73 -10.01
CA PRO A 54 -5.31 -4.06 -9.49
C PRO A 54 -5.22 -4.70 -8.10
N PHE A 55 -6.11 -4.30 -7.20
CA PHE A 55 -6.19 -4.85 -5.85
C PHE A 55 -7.64 -5.17 -5.45
N LYS A 56 -7.78 -6.03 -4.44
CA LYS A 56 -9.07 -6.37 -3.81
C LYS A 56 -9.05 -5.89 -2.37
N LEU A 57 -10.19 -5.43 -1.87
CA LEU A 57 -10.32 -5.00 -0.48
C LEU A 57 -10.73 -6.21 0.36
N GLU A 58 -9.84 -6.65 1.24
CA GLU A 58 -10.16 -7.68 2.22
C GLU A 58 -11.11 -7.10 3.27
N LYS A 59 -12.11 -7.88 3.68
CA LYS A 59 -13.04 -7.45 4.72
C LYS A 59 -12.31 -7.42 6.06
N PRO A 60 -12.52 -6.40 6.92
CA PRO A 60 -11.92 -6.39 8.24
C PRO A 60 -12.44 -7.60 9.03
N THR A 61 -11.54 -8.51 9.38
CA THR A 61 -11.81 -9.55 10.36
C THR A 61 -11.80 -8.88 11.72
N THR A 62 -12.98 -8.58 12.27
CA THR A 62 -13.10 -8.09 13.65
C THR A 62 -12.66 -9.20 14.60
N LYS A 63 -11.38 -9.17 14.99
CA LYS A 63 -10.88 -9.79 16.21
C LYS A 63 -10.21 -8.69 16.99
N ASP A 64 -10.93 -8.20 18.00
CA ASP A 64 -10.33 -7.42 19.07
C ASP A 64 -9.21 -8.23 19.74
N GLU A 65 -8.24 -7.49 20.25
CA GLU A 65 -7.12 -7.87 21.12
C GLU A 65 -5.81 -8.39 20.45
N SER A 66 -4.82 -7.49 20.52
CA SER A 66 -3.42 -7.72 20.92
C SER A 66 -2.70 -9.02 20.52
N SER A 67 -1.50 -8.80 19.96
CA SER A 67 -0.40 -9.76 19.71
C SER A 67 -0.56 -10.66 18.47
N ASN A 68 0.29 -10.46 17.46
CA ASN A 68 1.64 -11.01 17.42
C ASN A 68 2.17 -10.90 15.97
N ALA A 69 3.49 -10.78 15.89
CA ALA A 69 4.30 -10.65 14.70
C ALA A 69 3.95 -11.62 13.56
N SER A 70 4.04 -11.07 12.35
CA SER A 70 4.72 -11.66 11.19
C SER A 70 4.76 -13.21 11.14
N LYS A 71 3.83 -13.81 10.40
CA LYS A 71 4.09 -15.08 9.71
C LYS A 71 3.82 -14.93 8.22
N GLU A 72 4.88 -14.48 7.57
CA GLU A 72 5.34 -14.88 6.24
C GLU A 72 4.60 -16.11 5.69
N SER A 73 3.79 -15.88 4.65
CA SER A 73 3.12 -16.94 3.92
C SER A 73 4.11 -17.63 3.01
N GLN A 74 4.19 -18.93 3.26
CA GLN A 74 5.09 -19.91 2.68
C GLN A 74 4.99 -19.98 1.16
N GLU A 75 6.18 -20.05 0.59
CA GLU A 75 6.52 -20.68 -0.68
C GLU A 75 5.92 -22.10 -0.77
N SER A 76 5.22 -22.38 -1.88
CA SER A 76 4.87 -23.74 -2.27
C SER A 76 5.04 -23.88 -3.79
N LYS A 77 6.26 -24.21 -4.22
CA LYS A 77 6.52 -24.87 -5.50
C LYS A 77 6.86 -26.33 -5.21
N THR A 78 5.95 -27.19 -5.61
CA THR A 78 6.07 -28.65 -5.60
C THR A 78 6.97 -29.11 -6.74
N SER A 79 7.97 -29.94 -6.45
CA SER A 79 8.51 -30.92 -7.41
C SER A 79 9.15 -32.09 -6.67
N ASP A 80 8.36 -33.17 -6.64
CA ASP A 80 8.64 -34.60 -6.55
C ASP A 80 10.09 -35.14 -6.68
N VAL A 81 10.40 -36.06 -5.73
CA VAL A 81 11.05 -37.38 -5.88
C VAL A 81 12.59 -37.47 -6.04
N LYS A 82 13.31 -37.85 -4.97
CA LYS A 82 13.85 -39.22 -4.70
C LYS A 82 14.99 -39.17 -3.67
N ASP A 83 14.79 -39.89 -2.58
CA ASP A 83 15.73 -40.25 -1.53
C ASP A 83 16.69 -41.35 -2.04
N GLU A 84 18.02 -41.18 -1.86
CA GLU A 84 19.01 -42.26 -1.79
C GLU A 84 20.39 -41.72 -1.34
N LEU A 85 20.89 -42.32 -0.24
CA LEU A 85 22.18 -42.22 0.48
C LEU A 85 22.34 -41.21 1.63
#